data_AF-A0A6L6PNY4-F1
#
_entry.id   AF-A0A6L6PNY4-F1
#
_cell.length_a   1.000
_cell.length_b   1.000
_cell.length_c   1.000
_cell.angle_alpha   90.00
_cell.angle_beta   90.00
_cell.angle_gamma   90.00
#
_symmetry.space_group_name_H-M   'P 1'
#
loop_
_entity.id
_entity.type
_entity.pdbx_description
1 polymer ?
#
loop_
_entity_poly.entity_id
_entity_poly.type
_entity_poly.pdbx_seq_one_letter_code
_entity_poly.pdbx_strand_id
1 'polypeptide(L)'
;METEHFSGIGHSPESLERAAQLPEASWVRLDDLLFSLHGIGPRYALVQNATVHGRQLSYAMLDLPGTAYDIITDHDAPHVPGTFQQLADAAGALRVTLDAAFKADRQTGGFASKQQMALALIRAAADHVDHLDQLAVLRTVRCAKRYELRADWLARHRAAAFMAASIDWRALGLS
;
A
#
# COMPACT_ATOMS: atom_id res chain seq x y z
N MET A 1 29.91 11.99 -13.06
CA MET A 1 28.71 12.13 -12.20
C MET A 1 27.55 12.22 -13.17
N GLU A 2 27.04 11.06 -13.57
CA GLU A 2 26.00 10.96 -14.59
C GLU A 2 24.66 11.33 -13.93
N THR A 3 24.04 12.40 -14.42
CA THR A 3 22.67 12.76 -14.12
C THR A 3 21.76 11.69 -14.74
N GLU A 4 21.17 10.84 -13.90
CA GLU A 4 20.11 9.95 -14.34
C GLU A 4 18.95 10.80 -14.89
N HIS A 5 18.76 10.70 -16.21
CA HIS A 5 17.57 11.20 -16.88
C HIS A 5 16.36 10.44 -16.35
N PHE A 6 15.55 11.09 -15.51
CA PHE A 6 14.16 10.69 -15.27
C PHE A 6 13.40 10.82 -16.59
N SER A 7 13.41 9.76 -17.39
CA SER A 7 12.59 9.65 -18.59
C SER A 7 11.15 9.31 -18.20
N GLY A 8 10.29 10.33 -18.26
CA GLY A 8 8.91 10.17 -18.73
C GLY A 8 7.95 9.38 -17.86
N ILE A 9 7.53 9.96 -16.73
CA ILE A 9 6.10 9.95 -16.42
C ILE A 9 5.62 11.37 -16.71
N GLY A 10 5.10 11.59 -17.91
CA GLY A 10 4.39 12.82 -18.22
C GLY A 10 3.15 12.87 -17.35
N HIS A 11 3.25 13.52 -16.19
CA HIS A 11 2.07 13.79 -15.38
C HIS A 11 1.20 14.76 -16.16
N SER A 12 -0.08 14.41 -16.40
CA SER A 12 -0.98 15.36 -17.02
C SER A 12 -1.11 16.58 -16.10
N PRO A 13 -1.28 17.80 -16.65
CA PRO A 13 -1.53 18.98 -15.83
C PRO A 13 -2.69 18.79 -14.84
N GLU A 14 -3.72 18.05 -15.26
CA GLU A 14 -4.86 17.69 -14.43
C GLU A 14 -4.48 16.83 -13.21
N SER A 15 -3.61 15.82 -13.38
CA SER A 15 -3.13 15.03 -12.23
C SER A 15 -2.33 15.85 -11.24
N LEU A 16 -1.60 16.87 -11.71
CA LEU A 16 -0.82 17.77 -10.86
C LEU A 16 -1.70 18.77 -10.08
N GLU A 17 -2.83 19.19 -10.65
CA GLU A 17 -3.80 20.06 -9.97
C GLU A 17 -4.56 19.33 -8.88
N ARG A 18 -4.70 18.01 -9.02
CA ARG A 18 -5.51 17.16 -8.14
C ARG A 18 -4.70 16.32 -7.16
N ALA A 19 -3.38 16.53 -7.14
CA ALA A 19 -2.48 15.85 -6.24
C ALA A 19 -2.87 16.12 -4.78
N ALA A 20 -3.10 15.06 -4.03
CA ALA A 20 -3.35 15.15 -2.60
C ALA A 20 -2.03 15.51 -1.89
N GLN A 21 -2.13 16.29 -0.81
CA GLN A 21 -1.03 16.53 0.11
C GLN A 21 -1.20 15.65 1.33
N LEU A 22 -0.31 14.68 1.48
CA LEU A 22 -0.34 13.72 2.58
C LEU A 22 0.96 13.78 3.39
N PRO A 23 0.92 13.44 4.69
CA PRO A 23 2.12 13.43 5.50
C PRO A 23 3.08 12.34 5.03
N GLU A 24 4.34 12.71 4.79
CA GLU A 24 5.40 11.78 4.40
C GLU A 24 5.58 10.66 5.42
N ALA A 25 6.05 9.50 4.97
CA ALA A 25 6.28 8.30 5.78
C ALA A 25 5.03 7.74 6.48
N SER A 26 3.84 8.25 6.14
CA SER A 26 2.57 7.68 6.56
C SER A 26 2.15 6.55 5.63
N TRP A 27 1.46 5.56 6.17
CA TRP A 27 0.71 4.60 5.37
C TRP A 27 -0.58 5.25 4.91
N VAL A 28 -0.95 5.00 3.66
CA VAL A 28 -2.18 5.47 3.04
C VAL A 28 -2.95 4.27 2.48
N ARG A 29 -4.27 4.29 2.64
CA ARG A 29 -5.24 3.43 1.97
C ARG A 29 -5.83 4.20 0.80
N LEU A 30 -5.83 3.60 -0.38
CA LEU A 30 -6.30 4.15 -1.64
C LEU A 30 -7.32 3.21 -2.27
N ASP A 31 -8.33 3.78 -2.92
CA ASP A 31 -9.26 3.05 -3.76
C ASP A 31 -8.62 2.85 -5.15
N ASP A 32 -8.00 1.69 -5.36
CA ASP A 32 -7.36 1.34 -6.64
C ASP A 32 -8.25 0.34 -7.39
N LEU A 33 -8.74 0.75 -8.57
CA LEU A 33 -9.60 -0.05 -9.43
C LEU A 33 -8.95 -1.40 -9.79
N LEU A 34 -7.65 -1.41 -10.08
CA LEU A 34 -6.96 -2.63 -10.48
C LEU A 34 -6.86 -3.60 -9.30
N PHE A 35 -6.60 -3.10 -8.09
CA PHE A 35 -6.60 -3.95 -6.90
C PHE A 35 -8.00 -4.52 -6.60
N SER A 36 -9.03 -3.72 -6.83
CA SER A 36 -10.43 -4.13 -6.65
C SER A 36 -10.85 -5.20 -7.66
N LEU A 37 -10.55 -5.01 -8.95
CA LEU A 37 -10.84 -5.98 -10.02
C LEU A 37 -10.12 -7.32 -9.83
N HIS A 38 -8.95 -7.29 -9.18
CA HIS A 38 -8.20 -8.50 -8.83
C HIS A 38 -8.58 -9.06 -7.45
N GLY A 39 -9.60 -8.53 -6.77
CA GLY A 39 -10.08 -9.06 -5.49
C GLY A 39 -9.04 -9.03 -4.37
N ILE A 40 -8.19 -7.99 -4.36
CA ILE A 40 -7.23 -7.73 -3.27
C ILE A 40 -7.85 -6.79 -2.22
N GLY A 41 -8.76 -5.91 -2.65
CA GLY A 41 -9.34 -4.86 -1.83
C GLY A 41 -8.62 -3.53 -2.04
N PRO A 42 -8.57 -2.65 -1.03
CA PRO A 42 -7.93 -1.34 -1.17
C PRO A 42 -6.41 -1.47 -1.28
N ARG A 43 -5.78 -0.50 -1.94
CA ARG A 43 -4.32 -0.40 -2.03
C ARG A 43 -3.75 0.31 -0.81
N TYR A 44 -2.86 -0.35 -0.09
CA TYR A 44 -2.03 0.25 0.94
C TYR A 44 -0.62 0.57 0.41
N ALA A 45 -0.14 1.77 0.68
CA ALA A 45 1.18 2.24 0.25
C ALA A 45 1.81 3.16 1.31
N LEU A 46 3.13 3.33 1.25
CA LEU A 46 3.87 4.33 2.00
C LEU A 46 3.89 5.63 1.20
N VAL A 47 3.61 6.75 1.87
CA VAL A 47 3.67 8.08 1.27
C VAL A 47 5.13 8.55 1.19
N GLN A 48 5.52 9.03 0.01
CA GLN A 48 6.76 9.76 -0.26
C GLN A 48 6.39 11.13 -0.84
N ASN A 49 7.07 12.18 -0.41
CA ASN A 49 6.80 13.53 -0.91
C ASN A 49 7.97 14.00 -1.78
N ALA A 50 7.67 14.60 -2.93
CA ALA A 50 8.68 15.21 -3.79
C ALA A 50 8.20 16.57 -4.30
N THR A 51 9.13 17.45 -4.65
CA THR A 51 8.82 18.75 -5.24
C THR A 51 9.02 18.69 -6.75
N VAL A 52 7.96 18.93 -7.51
CA VAL A 52 7.96 18.95 -8.97
C VAL A 52 7.43 20.31 -9.44
N HIS A 53 8.21 21.02 -10.25
CA HIS A 53 7.88 22.37 -10.74
C HIS A 53 7.45 23.35 -9.62
N GLY A 54 8.08 23.27 -8.45
CA GLY A 54 7.77 24.12 -7.30
C GLY A 54 6.51 23.74 -6.52
N ARG A 55 5.83 22.65 -6.89
CA ARG A 55 4.72 22.07 -6.14
C ARG A 55 5.17 20.82 -5.40
N GLN A 56 4.81 20.71 -4.12
CA GLN A 56 4.95 19.46 -3.38
C GLN A 56 3.90 18.47 -3.89
N LEU A 57 4.23 17.20 -4.05
CA LEU A 57 3.32 16.14 -4.47
C LEU A 57 3.55 14.91 -3.60
N SER A 58 2.46 14.22 -3.25
CA SER A 58 2.51 12.94 -2.55
C SER A 58 2.42 11.77 -3.53
N TYR A 59 3.33 10.81 -3.34
CA TYR A 59 3.43 9.60 -4.13
C TYR A 59 3.19 8.37 -3.25
N ALA A 60 2.45 7.40 -3.78
CA ALA A 60 2.26 6.09 -3.21
C ALA A 60 3.36 5.14 -3.68
N MET A 61 4.12 4.62 -2.72
CA MET A 61 5.17 3.64 -2.95
C MET A 61 4.85 2.36 -2.17
N LEU A 62 5.00 1.19 -2.78
CA LEU A 62 5.14 -0.04 -1.99
C LEU A 62 6.58 -0.07 -1.47
N ASP A 63 6.79 -0.24 -0.16
CA ASP A 63 8.09 -0.33 0.50
C ASP A 63 8.79 -1.66 0.19
N LEU A 64 9.06 -1.87 -1.10
CA LEU A 64 9.66 -3.04 -1.72
C LEU A 64 10.64 -2.59 -2.82
N PRO A 65 11.70 -3.35 -3.12
CA PRO A 65 12.68 -2.93 -4.13
C PRO A 65 12.09 -2.86 -5.55
N GLY A 66 12.23 -1.72 -6.25
CA GLY A 66 11.88 -1.59 -7.67
C GLY A 66 10.38 -1.43 -7.96
N THR A 67 9.60 -0.96 -7.00
CA THR A 67 8.18 -0.61 -7.17
C THR A 67 8.04 0.82 -7.71
N ALA A 68 7.06 1.00 -8.59
CA ALA A 68 6.77 2.29 -9.21
C ALA A 68 6.11 3.26 -8.22
N TYR A 69 6.35 4.55 -8.42
CA TYR A 69 5.71 5.63 -7.69
C TYR A 69 4.48 6.11 -8.46
N ASP A 70 3.33 6.15 -7.80
CA ASP A 70 2.10 6.69 -8.37
C ASP A 70 1.74 7.98 -7.64
N ILE A 71 1.41 9.05 -8.37
CA ILE A 71 0.86 10.27 -7.74
C ILE A 71 -0.45 9.89 -7.04
N ILE A 72 -0.60 10.36 -5.81
CA ILE A 72 -1.86 10.24 -5.07
C ILE A 72 -2.71 11.45 -5.41
N THR A 73 -3.92 11.19 -5.89
CA THR A 73 -4.92 12.21 -6.23
C THR A 73 -6.10 12.15 -5.28
N ASP A 74 -6.93 13.19 -5.30
CA ASP A 74 -8.19 13.21 -4.56
C ASP A 74 -9.20 12.12 -5.00
N HIS A 75 -9.12 11.65 -6.25
CA HIS A 75 -9.93 10.56 -6.79
C HIS A 75 -9.65 9.21 -6.13
N ASP A 76 -8.43 9.01 -5.63
CA ASP A 76 -8.03 7.76 -4.98
C ASP A 76 -8.64 7.62 -3.57
N ALA A 77 -9.46 8.58 -3.14
CA ALA A 77 -10.12 8.65 -1.84
C ALA A 77 -9.15 8.35 -0.66
N PRO A 78 -8.02 9.07 -0.56
CA PRO A 78 -6.94 8.69 0.35
C PRO A 78 -7.38 8.77 1.81
N HIS A 79 -7.18 7.66 2.52
CA HIS A 79 -7.31 7.60 3.98
C HIS A 79 -5.96 7.29 4.60
N VAL A 80 -5.55 8.03 5.63
CA VAL A 80 -4.23 7.90 6.26
C VAL A 80 -4.35 7.23 7.62
N PRO A 81 -4.13 5.90 7.73
CA PRO A 81 -4.04 5.21 9.02
C PRO A 81 -2.97 5.79 9.97
N GLY A 82 -1.90 6.36 9.42
CA GLY A 82 -0.81 6.96 10.17
C GLY A 82 0.57 6.41 9.81
N THR A 83 1.60 6.89 10.50
CA THR A 83 2.97 6.41 10.36
C THR A 83 3.14 5.02 10.97
N PHE A 84 4.20 4.31 10.58
CA PHE A 84 4.53 3.01 11.20
C PHE A 84 4.66 3.12 12.73
N GLN A 85 5.28 4.20 13.23
CA GLN A 85 5.46 4.40 14.66
C GLN A 85 4.12 4.57 15.39
N GLN A 86 3.22 5.40 14.86
CA GLN A 86 1.88 5.59 15.42
C GLN A 86 1.06 4.28 15.43
N LEU A 87 1.12 3.51 14.34
CA LEU A 87 0.45 2.21 14.25
C LEU A 87 1.01 1.21 15.26
N ALA A 88 2.34 1.19 15.42
CA ALA A 88 3.02 0.34 16.37
C ALA A 88 2.68 0.69 17.83
N ASP A 89 2.68 1.98 18.16
CA ASP A 89 2.40 2.47 19.51
C ASP A 89 0.95 2.19 19.90
N ALA A 90 0.00 2.40 18.97
CA ALA A 90 -1.41 2.09 19.19
C ALA A 90 -1.67 0.59 19.41
N ALA A 91 -0.90 -0.29 18.77
CA ALA A 91 -1.07 -1.74 18.90
C ALA A 91 -0.47 -2.32 20.20
N GLY A 92 0.51 -1.66 20.82
CA GLY A 92 1.09 -2.09 22.09
C GLY A 92 1.49 -3.57 22.12
N ALA A 93 0.89 -4.35 23.02
CA ALA A 93 1.18 -5.78 23.19
C ALA A 93 0.88 -6.61 21.93
N LEU A 94 -0.11 -6.22 21.13
CA LEU A 94 -0.46 -6.91 19.88
C LEU A 94 0.68 -6.90 18.86
N ARG A 95 1.44 -5.80 18.80
CA ARG A 95 2.64 -5.73 17.94
C ARG A 95 3.65 -6.82 18.29
N VAL A 96 3.86 -7.07 19.59
CA VAL A 96 4.80 -8.09 20.06
C VAL A 96 4.33 -9.49 19.65
N THR A 97 3.02 -9.78 19.79
CA THR A 97 2.46 -11.06 19.37
C THR A 97 2.52 -11.24 17.85
N LEU A 98 2.26 -10.18 17.07
CA LEU A 98 2.41 -10.20 15.61
C LEU A 98 3.86 -10.48 15.20
N ASP A 99 4.83 -9.80 15.81
CA ASP A 99 6.27 -10.02 15.54
C ASP A 99 6.69 -11.46 15.87
N ALA A 100 6.26 -11.98 17.01
CA ALA A 100 6.51 -13.38 17.38
C ALA A 100 5.85 -14.36 16.39
N ALA A 101 4.64 -14.07 15.93
CA ALA A 101 3.94 -14.89 14.95
C ALA A 101 4.62 -14.86 13.57
N PHE A 102 5.13 -13.72 13.12
CA PHE A 102 5.95 -13.63 11.90
C PHE A 102 7.25 -14.43 12.02
N LYS A 103 7.91 -14.41 13.19
CA LYS A 103 9.13 -15.20 13.46
C LYS A 103 8.87 -16.70 13.47
N ALA A 104 7.73 -17.12 14.02
CA ALA A 104 7.34 -18.52 14.09
C ALA A 104 6.83 -19.06 12.74
N ASP A 105 6.37 -18.20 11.84
CA ASP A 105 5.89 -18.58 10.52
C ASP A 105 7.06 -18.99 9.60
N ARG A 106 7.23 -20.30 9.39
CA ARG A 106 8.35 -20.85 8.58
C ARG A 106 8.42 -20.33 7.14
N GLN A 107 7.34 -19.75 6.62
CA GLN A 107 7.30 -19.19 5.27
C GLN A 107 7.82 -17.75 5.20
N THR A 108 8.20 -17.10 6.31
CA THR A 108 8.74 -15.71 6.31
C THR A 108 10.27 -15.66 6.31
N GLY A 109 10.96 -16.81 6.45
CA GLY A 109 12.40 -16.81 6.69
C GLY A 109 12.80 -16.19 8.05
N GLY A 110 11.83 -15.92 8.94
CA GLY A 110 12.05 -15.53 10.33
C GLY A 110 11.76 -14.07 10.66
N PHE A 111 11.48 -13.17 9.71
CA PHE A 111 11.18 -11.75 10.01
C PHE A 111 10.19 -11.13 9.03
N ALA A 112 9.32 -10.25 9.53
CA ALA A 112 8.42 -9.46 8.70
C ALA A 112 9.18 -8.33 7.98
N SER A 113 8.84 -8.06 6.73
CA SER A 113 9.16 -6.75 6.12
C SER A 113 8.42 -5.64 6.89
N LYS A 114 8.91 -4.40 6.77
CA LYS A 114 8.23 -3.22 7.35
C LYS A 114 6.82 -3.08 6.79
N GLN A 115 6.64 -3.35 5.49
CA GLN A 115 5.33 -3.37 4.83
C GLN A 115 4.40 -4.47 5.37
N GLN A 116 4.87 -5.71 5.51
CA GLN A 116 4.09 -6.80 6.10
C GLN A 116 3.62 -6.45 7.51
N MET A 117 4.50 -5.90 8.35
CA MET A 117 4.14 -5.52 9.71
C MET A 117 3.12 -4.37 9.71
N ALA A 118 3.31 -3.33 8.88
CA ALA A 118 2.35 -2.25 8.78
C ALA A 118 0.96 -2.72 8.32
N LEU A 119 0.91 -3.56 7.28
CA LEU A 119 -0.32 -4.17 6.78
C LEU A 119 -1.02 -5.01 7.86
N ALA A 120 -0.24 -5.78 8.63
CA ALA A 120 -0.76 -6.56 9.74
C ALA A 120 -1.36 -5.67 10.83
N LEU A 121 -0.69 -4.58 11.22
CA LEU A 121 -1.19 -3.62 12.20
C LEU A 121 -2.47 -2.93 11.73
N ILE A 122 -2.50 -2.43 10.49
CA ILE A 122 -3.68 -1.79 9.90
C ILE A 122 -4.87 -2.75 9.88
N ARG A 123 -4.64 -3.99 9.43
CA ARG A 123 -5.67 -5.01 9.38
C ARG A 123 -6.16 -5.39 10.78
N ALA A 124 -5.24 -5.61 11.71
CA ALA A 124 -5.59 -6.01 13.06
C ALA A 124 -6.44 -4.94 13.77
N ALA A 125 -6.14 -3.65 13.53
CA ALA A 125 -6.95 -2.55 14.03
C ALA A 125 -8.36 -2.54 13.42
N ALA A 126 -8.49 -2.77 12.12
CA ALA A 126 -9.79 -2.83 11.44
C ALA A 126 -10.64 -4.05 11.86
N ASP A 127 -9.98 -5.20 12.07
CA ASP A 127 -10.62 -6.46 12.46
C ASP A 127 -10.78 -6.59 14.00
N HIS A 128 -10.38 -5.57 14.78
CA HIS A 128 -10.38 -5.57 16.25
C HIS A 128 -9.72 -6.81 16.89
N VAL A 129 -8.56 -7.20 16.38
CA VAL A 129 -7.86 -8.43 16.81
C VAL A 129 -7.29 -8.26 18.21
N ASP A 130 -7.65 -9.18 19.10
CA ASP A 130 -7.04 -9.30 20.43
C ASP A 130 -5.67 -10.01 20.34
N HIS A 131 -4.67 -9.47 21.02
CA HIS A 131 -3.34 -10.06 21.17
C HIS A 131 -3.33 -11.46 21.81
N LEU A 132 -4.38 -11.84 22.53
CA LEU A 132 -4.55 -13.18 23.11
C LEU A 132 -5.16 -14.19 22.12
N ASP A 133 -5.84 -13.71 21.06
CA ASP A 133 -6.39 -14.59 20.01
C ASP A 133 -5.30 -14.97 19.00
N GLN A 134 -4.56 -16.03 19.34
CA GLN A 134 -3.48 -16.56 18.50
C GLN A 134 -3.95 -16.94 17.09
N LEU A 135 -5.20 -17.39 16.93
CA LEU A 135 -5.72 -17.80 15.62
C LEU A 135 -5.99 -16.56 14.75
N ALA A 136 -6.55 -15.49 15.31
CA ALA A 136 -6.73 -14.22 14.62
C ALA A 136 -5.38 -13.56 14.28
N VAL A 137 -4.41 -13.60 15.20
CA VAL A 137 -3.04 -13.11 14.95
C VAL A 137 -2.40 -13.84 13.77
N LEU A 138 -2.41 -15.19 13.78
CA LEU A 138 -1.84 -15.98 12.68
C LEU A 138 -2.54 -15.75 11.34
N ARG A 139 -3.87 -15.57 11.35
CA ARG A 139 -4.63 -15.20 10.15
C ARG A 139 -4.19 -13.84 9.63
N THR A 140 -4.03 -12.87 10.51
CA THR A 140 -3.58 -11.51 10.16
C THR A 140 -2.20 -11.53 9.50
N VAL A 141 -1.24 -12.26 10.09
CA VAL A 141 0.11 -12.45 9.52
C VAL A 141 0.04 -13.03 8.10
N ARG A 142 -0.71 -14.12 7.91
CA ARG A 142 -0.86 -14.76 6.58
C ARG A 142 -1.53 -13.84 5.57
N CYS A 143 -2.53 -13.08 6.00
CA CYS A 143 -3.21 -12.10 5.16
C CYS A 143 -2.26 -10.98 4.72
N ALA A 144 -1.48 -10.40 5.64
CA ALA A 144 -0.52 -9.35 5.32
C ALA A 144 0.53 -9.81 4.29
N LYS A 145 1.06 -11.03 4.46
CA LYS A 145 2.01 -11.64 3.51
C LYS A 145 1.39 -11.84 2.12
N ARG A 146 0.21 -12.45 2.08
CA ARG A 146 -0.48 -12.71 0.81
C ARG A 146 -0.83 -11.40 0.11
N TYR A 147 -1.25 -10.40 0.87
CA TYR A 147 -1.52 -9.08 0.34
C TYR A 147 -0.26 -8.49 -0.28
N GLU A 148 0.88 -8.44 0.43
CA GLU A 148 2.13 -7.87 -0.08
C GLU A 148 2.56 -8.52 -1.39
N LEU A 149 2.58 -9.86 -1.45
CA LEU A 149 2.96 -10.59 -2.66
C LEU A 149 2.06 -10.26 -3.86
N ARG A 150 0.74 -10.17 -3.65
CA ARG A 150 -0.20 -9.84 -4.73
C ARG A 150 -0.10 -8.37 -5.13
N ALA A 151 0.09 -7.47 -4.17
CA ALA A 151 0.26 -6.04 -4.40
C ALA A 151 1.55 -5.75 -5.20
N ASP A 152 2.66 -6.38 -4.84
CA ASP A 152 3.94 -6.27 -5.57
C ASP A 152 3.79 -6.77 -7.01
N TRP A 153 3.16 -7.92 -7.21
CA TRP A 153 2.91 -8.45 -8.54
C TRP A 153 2.08 -7.48 -9.39
N LEU A 154 0.97 -6.95 -8.85
CA LEU A 154 0.14 -5.96 -9.56
C LEU A 154 0.92 -4.69 -9.88
N ALA A 155 1.69 -4.16 -8.93
CA ALA A 155 2.47 -2.94 -9.13
C ALA A 155 3.51 -3.10 -10.25
N ARG A 156 4.15 -4.28 -10.37
CA ARG A 156 5.11 -4.56 -11.44
C ARG A 156 4.47 -4.90 -12.78
N HIS A 157 3.24 -5.41 -12.78
CA HIS A 157 2.57 -5.94 -13.98
C HIS A 157 1.27 -5.19 -14.29
N ARG A 158 1.17 -3.89 -14.00
CA ARG A 158 -0.08 -3.10 -14.15
C ARG A 158 -0.72 -3.26 -15.53
N ALA A 159 0.07 -3.17 -16.60
CA ALA A 159 -0.44 -3.33 -17.97
C ALA A 159 -1.04 -4.73 -18.22
N ALA A 160 -0.33 -5.79 -17.83
CA ALA A 160 -0.81 -7.16 -17.99
C ALA A 160 -2.04 -7.43 -17.11
N ALA A 161 -2.02 -6.92 -15.88
CA ALA A 161 -3.13 -7.05 -14.94
C ALA A 161 -4.38 -6.31 -15.43
N PHE A 162 -4.22 -5.14 -16.06
CA PHE A 162 -5.33 -4.40 -16.67
C PHE A 162 -5.92 -5.15 -17.86
N MET A 163 -5.08 -5.66 -18.75
CA MET A 163 -5.53 -6.46 -19.91
C MET A 163 -6.23 -7.76 -19.49
N ALA A 164 -5.84 -8.34 -18.35
CA ALA A 164 -6.49 -9.53 -17.79
C ALA A 164 -7.78 -9.22 -17.02
N ALA A 165 -8.05 -7.94 -16.70
CA ALA A 165 -9.23 -7.57 -15.94
C ALA A 165 -10.47 -7.50 -16.85
N SER A 166 -11.58 -8.09 -16.42
CA SER A 166 -12.87 -7.90 -17.07
C SER A 166 -13.45 -6.55 -16.67
N ILE A 167 -13.23 -5.52 -17.48
CA ILE A 167 -13.71 -4.15 -17.23
C ILE A 167 -15.06 -3.94 -17.92
N ASP A 168 -16.11 -3.65 -17.15
CA ASP A 168 -17.38 -3.16 -17.68
C ASP A 168 -17.31 -1.64 -17.87
N TRP A 169 -16.91 -1.23 -19.08
CA TRP A 169 -16.76 0.17 -19.45
C TRP A 169 -18.05 0.98 -19.34
N ARG A 170 -19.21 0.34 -19.57
CA ARG A 170 -20.52 0.99 -19.48
C ARG A 170 -20.88 1.31 -18.04
N ALA A 171 -20.58 0.40 -17.12
CA ALA A 171 -20.78 0.64 -15.69
C ALA A 171 -19.90 1.79 -15.15
N LEU A 172 -18.79 2.08 -15.84
CA LEU A 172 -17.90 3.21 -15.53
C LEU A 172 -18.26 4.50 -16.30
N GLY A 173 -19.35 4.51 -17.07
CA GLY A 173 -19.81 5.71 -17.80
C GLY A 173 -18.93 6.09 -19.00
N LEU A 174 -18.11 5.17 -19.51
CA LEU A 174 -17.22 5.36 -20.64
C LEU A 174 -17.72 4.48 -21.81
N SER A 175 -18.42 5.09 -22.77
CA SER A 175 -18.91 4.44 -23.99
C SER A 175 -18.81 5.35 -25.20
#